data_AF-A0A0B4XL26-F1
#
_entry.id   AF-A0A0B4XL26-F1
#
_cell.length_a   1.000
_cell.length_b   1.000
_cell.length_c   1.000
_cell.angle_alpha   90.00
_cell.angle_beta   90.00
_cell.angle_gamma   90.00
#
_symmetry.space_group_name_H-M   'P 1'
#
loop_
_entity.id
_entity.type
_entity.pdbx_description
1 polymer ?
#
loop_
_entity_poly.entity_id
_entity_poly.type
_entity_poly.pdbx_seq_one_letter_code
_entity_poly.pdbx_strand_id
1 'polypeptide(L)'
;MAVEVVIHPDIRDSLVRDLDPALLTSLEALLQDFTRYKESDEEEYPDYFGKDVPYLQPEGACKAGLCHMHLLPPGISFPRHIPIRLRACPANSPETDIALVYVQGELYPDRYCILAILHPDAHALARNNDRMRCLIRLANAWREAN
;
A
#
# COMPACT_ATOMS: atom_id res chain seq x y z
N MET A 1 4.75 -12.60 14.13
CA MET A 1 4.43 -13.81 13.34
C MET A 1 5.15 -13.68 12.01
N ALA A 2 5.82 -14.70 11.48
CA ALA A 2 6.44 -14.56 10.17
C ALA A 2 5.37 -14.37 9.09
N VAL A 3 5.60 -13.45 8.15
CA VAL A 3 4.67 -13.18 7.04
C VAL A 3 5.39 -13.24 5.69
N GLU A 4 4.64 -13.54 4.64
CA GLU A 4 5.12 -13.51 3.27
C GLU A 4 4.57 -12.25 2.58
N VAL A 5 5.46 -11.42 2.03
CA VAL A 5 5.07 -10.24 1.25
C VAL A 5 5.62 -10.38 -0.16
N VAL A 6 4.72 -10.39 -1.14
CA VAL A 6 5.07 -10.48 -2.56
C VAL A 6 4.56 -9.26 -3.31
N ILE A 7 5.16 -8.99 -4.46
CA ILE A 7 4.61 -8.05 -5.44
C ILE A 7 3.93 -8.87 -6.51
N HIS A 8 2.72 -8.47 -6.91
CA HIS A 8 2.01 -9.16 -7.97
C HIS A 8 2.88 -9.21 -9.25
N PRO A 9 3.03 -10.38 -9.91
CA PRO A 9 3.95 -10.55 -11.02
C PRO A 9 3.65 -9.59 -12.19
N ASP A 10 2.37 -9.39 -12.52
CA ASP A 10 1.94 -8.51 -13.62
C ASP A 10 2.36 -7.05 -13.47
N ILE A 11 2.69 -6.59 -12.26
CA ILE A 11 3.04 -5.18 -12.01
C ILE A 11 4.50 -5.01 -11.57
N ARG A 12 5.22 -6.09 -11.25
CA ARG A 12 6.54 -6.02 -10.63
C ARG A 12 7.51 -5.21 -11.47
N ASP A 13 7.58 -5.53 -12.76
CA ASP A 13 8.51 -4.87 -13.69
C ASP A 13 8.15 -3.39 -13.90
N SER A 14 6.85 -3.07 -13.92
CA SER A 14 6.42 -1.66 -13.98
C SER A 14 6.74 -0.91 -12.71
N LEU A 15 6.51 -1.50 -11.54
CA LEU A 15 6.81 -0.85 -10.26
C LEU A 15 8.30 -0.58 -10.12
N VAL A 16 9.16 -1.54 -10.46
CA VAL A 16 10.62 -1.36 -10.39
C VAL A 16 11.10 -0.27 -11.35
N ARG A 17 10.58 -0.26 -12.59
CA ARG A 17 10.98 0.70 -13.63
C ARG A 17 10.52 2.12 -13.32
N ASP A 18 9.30 2.25 -12.80
CA ASP A 18 8.64 3.54 -12.63
C ASP A 18 8.84 4.11 -11.21
N LEU A 19 9.63 3.43 -10.37
CA LEU A 19 9.99 3.90 -9.03
C LEU A 19 10.94 5.10 -9.13
N ASP A 20 10.45 6.27 -8.75
CA ASP A 20 11.29 7.45 -8.58
C ASP A 20 12.02 7.37 -7.21
N PRO A 21 13.36 7.42 -7.16
CA PRO A 21 14.10 7.48 -5.89
C PRO A 21 13.75 8.69 -5.03
N ALA A 22 13.24 9.78 -5.61
CA ALA A 22 12.70 10.92 -4.88
C ALA A 22 11.36 10.61 -4.20
N LEU A 23 10.67 9.56 -4.64
CA LEU A 23 9.40 9.08 -4.10
C LEU A 23 9.60 8.01 -3.03
N LEU A 24 10.52 7.07 -3.26
CA LEU A 24 10.83 5.94 -2.38
C LEU A 24 12.30 5.54 -2.54
N THR A 25 13.00 5.33 -1.42
CA THR A 25 14.44 5.01 -1.43
C THR A 25 14.75 3.74 -2.24
N SER A 26 13.99 2.67 -2.02
CA SER A 26 13.99 1.47 -2.88
C SER A 26 12.73 0.64 -2.61
N LEU A 27 12.37 -0.19 -3.59
CA LEU A 27 11.24 -1.12 -3.47
C LEU A 27 11.53 -2.20 -2.42
N GLU A 28 12.77 -2.69 -2.37
CA GLU A 28 13.21 -3.70 -1.42
C GLU A 28 13.14 -3.21 0.02
N ALA A 29 13.54 -1.94 0.27
CA ALA A 29 13.45 -1.35 1.60
C ALA A 29 11.98 -1.18 2.03
N LEU A 30 11.11 -0.72 1.12
CA LEU A 30 9.68 -0.62 1.39
C LEU A 30 9.07 -1.98 1.73
N LEU A 31 9.40 -3.04 0.97
CA LEU A 31 8.93 -4.38 1.26
C LEU A 31 9.44 -4.88 2.61
N GLN A 32 10.71 -4.64 2.94
CA GLN A 32 11.27 -5.03 4.23
C GLN A 32 10.58 -4.32 5.39
N ASP A 33 10.35 -3.01 5.28
CA ASP A 33 9.63 -2.22 6.29
C ASP A 33 8.18 -2.68 6.43
N PHE A 34 7.49 -2.95 5.30
CA PHE A 34 6.12 -3.46 5.31
C PHE A 34 6.01 -4.86 5.93
N THR A 35 6.96 -5.75 5.62
CA THR A 35 7.06 -7.07 6.24
C THR A 35 7.19 -6.91 7.76
N ARG A 36 8.17 -6.14 8.24
CA ARG A 36 8.36 -5.92 9.70
C ARG A 36 7.11 -5.34 10.36
N TYR A 37 6.44 -4.42 9.68
CA TYR A 37 5.18 -3.86 10.13
C TYR A 37 4.10 -4.91 10.33
N LYS A 38 3.88 -5.81 9.36
CA LYS A 38 2.90 -6.90 9.52
C LYS A 38 3.36 -7.99 10.48
N GLU A 39 4.66 -8.31 10.55
CA GLU A 39 5.18 -9.32 11.47
C GLU A 39 5.06 -8.92 12.95
N SER A 40 5.15 -7.62 13.22
CA SER A 40 5.05 -7.01 14.55
C SER A 40 3.61 -6.74 14.99
N ASP A 41 2.62 -7.20 14.23
CA ASP A 41 1.19 -6.88 14.47
C ASP A 41 0.94 -5.37 14.47
N GLU A 42 1.58 -4.67 13.51
CA GLU A 42 1.43 -3.24 13.26
C GLU A 42 2.03 -2.31 14.34
N GLU A 43 2.88 -2.85 15.22
CA GLU A 43 3.57 -2.12 16.29
C GLU A 43 4.91 -1.47 15.86
N GLU A 44 5.65 -2.09 14.92
CA GLU A 44 6.91 -1.57 14.39
C GLU A 44 6.72 -0.96 13.00
N TYR A 45 6.91 0.36 12.86
CA TYR A 45 6.82 1.04 11.57
C TYR A 45 7.78 2.23 11.50
N PRO A 46 8.30 2.54 10.30
CA PRO A 46 9.09 3.74 10.08
C PRO A 46 8.23 5.01 10.13
N ASP A 47 8.85 6.17 10.36
CA ASP A 47 8.14 7.44 10.51
C ASP A 47 7.47 7.94 9.20
N TYR A 48 7.81 7.36 8.05
CA TYR A 48 7.18 7.65 6.76
C TYR A 48 5.91 6.80 6.51
N PHE A 49 5.63 5.80 7.35
CA PHE A 49 4.37 5.06 7.31
C PHE A 49 3.26 5.86 7.96
N GLY A 50 2.17 5.95 7.22
CA GLY A 50 0.94 6.56 7.63
C GLY A 50 -0.12 5.50 7.91
N LYS A 51 -1.36 5.97 7.97
CA LYS A 51 -2.55 5.19 8.24
C LYS A 51 -2.68 4.06 7.22
N ASP A 52 -2.91 2.86 7.73
CA ASP A 52 -3.26 1.67 6.97
C ASP A 52 -4.76 1.38 7.14
N VAL A 53 -5.50 1.30 6.04
CA VAL A 53 -6.96 1.15 6.05
C VAL A 53 -7.50 0.40 4.84
N PRO A 54 -8.64 -0.29 4.98
CA PRO A 54 -9.35 -0.86 3.84
C PRO A 54 -9.92 0.23 2.93
N TYR A 55 -9.97 -0.07 1.63
CA TYR A 55 -10.81 0.67 0.70
C TYR A 55 -12.27 0.33 0.95
N LEU A 56 -13.07 1.34 1.31
CA LEU A 56 -14.52 1.19 1.48
C LEU A 56 -15.31 1.51 0.20
N GLN A 57 -14.65 2.10 -0.80
CA GLN A 57 -15.23 2.44 -2.08
C GLN A 57 -14.20 2.23 -3.20
N PRO A 58 -14.64 1.78 -4.40
CA PRO A 58 -15.98 1.28 -4.70
C PRO A 58 -16.29 -0.03 -3.94
N GLU A 59 -17.55 -0.46 -3.89
CA GLU A 59 -17.97 -1.68 -3.14
C GLU A 59 -17.13 -2.93 -3.48
N GLY A 60 -16.76 -3.08 -4.76
CA GLY A 60 -15.90 -4.18 -5.20
C GLY A 60 -14.51 -4.17 -4.55
N ALA A 61 -13.95 -3.00 -4.22
CA ALA A 61 -12.67 -2.89 -3.52
C ALA A 61 -12.77 -3.39 -2.08
N CYS A 62 -13.86 -3.04 -1.40
CA CYS A 62 -14.15 -3.52 -0.06
C CYS A 62 -14.31 -5.05 -0.04
N LYS A 63 -15.08 -5.62 -0.98
CA LYS A 63 -15.27 -7.08 -1.09
C LYS A 63 -13.97 -7.81 -1.42
N ALA A 64 -13.15 -7.21 -2.29
CA ALA A 64 -11.85 -7.73 -2.65
C ALA A 64 -10.81 -7.65 -1.52
N GLY A 65 -11.12 -7.00 -0.38
CA GLY A 65 -10.19 -6.86 0.73
C GLY A 65 -9.01 -5.94 0.41
N LEU A 66 -9.18 -5.02 -0.53
CA LEU A 66 -8.13 -4.06 -0.88
C LEU A 66 -7.88 -3.13 0.31
N CYS A 67 -6.61 -2.98 0.67
CA CYS A 67 -6.13 -2.03 1.66
C CYS A 67 -5.20 -1.00 1.02
N HIS A 68 -5.04 0.14 1.68
CA HIS A 68 -3.99 1.09 1.37
C HIS A 68 -3.34 1.64 2.63
N MET A 69 -2.03 1.84 2.52
CA MET A 69 -1.22 2.53 3.51
C MET A 69 -0.70 3.83 2.93
N HIS A 70 -0.90 4.93 3.64
CA HIS A 70 -0.30 6.22 3.29
C HIS A 70 1.22 6.18 3.48
N LEU A 71 1.97 6.72 2.51
CA LEU A 71 3.41 6.87 2.59
C LEU A 71 3.81 8.34 2.43
N LEU A 72 4.97 8.71 2.96
CA LEU A 72 5.63 9.99 2.67
C LEU A 72 6.94 9.76 1.92
N PRO A 73 7.35 10.70 1.06
CA PRO A 73 8.60 10.59 0.33
C PRO A 73 9.82 10.72 1.26
N PRO A 74 11.01 10.25 0.81
CA PRO A 74 12.26 10.40 1.54
C PRO A 74 12.52 11.82 2.04
N GLY A 75 12.97 11.91 3.30
CA GLY A 75 13.25 13.19 3.95
C GLY A 75 12.03 13.87 4.58
N ILE A 76 10.82 13.36 4.35
CA ILE A 76 9.59 13.81 5.02
C ILE A 76 9.09 12.70 5.94
N SER A 77 8.53 13.07 7.08
CA SER A 77 8.03 12.10 8.06
C SER A 77 6.75 12.60 8.69
N PHE A 78 5.89 11.66 9.08
CA PHE A 78 4.72 12.01 9.85
C PHE A 78 5.15 12.45 11.25
N PRO A 79 4.42 13.38 11.89
CA PRO A 79 4.74 13.79 13.25
C PRO A 79 4.67 12.61 14.23
N ARG A 80 5.77 12.32 14.93
CA ARG A 80 5.90 11.14 15.82
C ARG A 80 4.82 11.04 16.89
N HIS A 81 4.35 12.17 17.40
CA HIS A 81 3.32 12.23 18.45
C HIS A 81 1.91 11.87 17.92
N ILE A 82 1.72 11.80 16.60
CA ILE A 82 0.45 11.41 15.99
C ILE A 82 0.43 9.88 15.84
N PRO A 83 -0.58 9.19 16.41
CA PRO A 83 -0.76 7.75 16.21
C PRO A 83 -0.90 7.39 14.73
N ILE A 84 -0.34 6.26 14.30
CA ILE A 84 -0.34 5.84 12.89
C ILE A 84 -1.73 5.85 12.24
N ARG A 85 -2.76 5.43 12.98
CA ARG A 85 -4.17 5.44 12.52
C ARG A 85 -4.73 6.83 12.14
N LEU A 86 -4.04 7.91 12.51
CA LEU A 86 -4.40 9.30 12.22
C LEU A 86 -3.42 9.98 11.22
N ARG A 87 -2.37 9.28 10.78
CA ARG A 87 -1.37 9.80 9.85
C ARG A 87 -1.89 9.70 8.41
N ALA A 88 -2.45 10.77 7.87
CA ALA A 88 -2.88 10.82 6.47
C ALA A 88 -2.00 11.79 5.67
N CYS A 89 -1.82 11.53 4.38
CA CYS A 89 -1.13 12.47 3.49
C CYS A 89 -1.79 13.87 3.57
N PRO A 90 -1.00 14.96 3.54
CA PRO A 90 -1.56 16.32 3.63
C PRO A 90 -2.56 16.58 2.49
N ALA A 91 -3.73 17.14 2.85
CA ALA A 91 -4.71 17.56 1.86
C ALA A 91 -4.12 18.64 0.94
N ASN A 92 -4.47 18.58 -0.35
CA ASN A 92 -4.00 19.51 -1.39
C ASN A 92 -2.49 19.48 -1.69
N SER A 93 -1.81 18.38 -1.36
CA SER A 93 -0.39 18.17 -1.69
C SER A 93 -0.20 16.90 -2.56
N PRO A 94 -0.61 16.93 -3.84
CA PRO A 94 -0.62 15.75 -4.72
C PRO A 94 0.77 15.11 -4.89
N GLU A 95 1.83 15.91 -4.86
CA GLU A 95 3.21 15.46 -4.99
C GLU A 95 3.67 14.55 -3.83
N THR A 96 3.04 14.71 -2.66
CA THR A 96 3.35 13.95 -1.43
C THR A 96 2.24 12.97 -1.05
N ASP A 97 1.21 12.85 -1.91
CA ASP A 97 0.09 11.95 -1.70
C ASP A 97 0.39 10.59 -2.34
N ILE A 98 0.93 9.70 -1.52
CA ILE A 98 1.43 8.38 -1.92
C ILE A 98 0.65 7.32 -1.15
N ALA A 99 0.20 6.27 -1.84
CA ALA A 99 -0.42 5.12 -1.19
C ALA A 99 0.16 3.80 -1.71
N LEU A 100 0.60 2.95 -0.79
CA LEU A 100 0.86 1.54 -1.06
C LEU A 100 -0.46 0.79 -1.04
N VAL A 101 -0.84 0.15 -2.14
CA VAL A 101 -2.06 -0.65 -2.26
C VAL A 101 -1.70 -2.12 -2.20
N TYR A 102 -2.39 -2.86 -1.34
CA TYR A 102 -2.12 -4.27 -1.12
C TYR A 102 -3.39 -5.05 -0.76
N VAL A 103 -3.25 -6.36 -0.65
CA VAL A 103 -4.29 -7.29 -0.21
C VAL A 103 -3.70 -8.38 0.68
N GLN A 104 -4.48 -8.89 1.63
CA GLN A 104 -4.15 -10.04 2.47
C GLN A 104 -4.81 -11.32 1.94
N GLY A 105 -4.15 -12.47 2.10
CA GLY A 105 -4.67 -13.77 1.69
C GLY A 105 -5.96 -14.14 2.44
N GLU A 106 -6.87 -14.83 1.75
CA GLU A 106 -8.10 -15.34 2.34
C GLU A 106 -7.90 -16.70 3.03
N LEU A 107 -7.07 -17.59 2.47
CA LEU A 107 -6.78 -18.92 3.03
C LEU A 107 -5.54 -18.89 3.94
N TYR A 108 -4.58 -18.01 3.64
CA TYR A 108 -3.29 -17.83 4.30
C TYR A 108 -3.16 -16.37 4.76
N PRO A 109 -3.66 -16.04 5.97
CA PRO A 109 -3.65 -14.67 6.50
C PRO A 109 -2.25 -14.09 6.74
N ASP A 110 -1.22 -14.93 6.76
CA ASP A 110 0.19 -14.54 6.85
C ASP A 110 0.77 -14.10 5.50
N ARG A 111 -0.01 -14.11 4.41
CA ARG A 111 0.43 -13.69 3.08
C ARG A 111 -0.18 -12.37 2.67
N TYR A 112 0.66 -11.52 2.09
CA TYR A 112 0.29 -10.20 1.59
C TYR A 112 0.82 -10.00 0.17
N CYS A 113 0.02 -9.35 -0.67
CA CYS A 113 0.37 -9.04 -2.04
C CYS A 113 0.26 -7.54 -2.30
N ILE A 114 1.38 -6.94 -2.70
CA ILE A 114 1.43 -5.55 -3.15
C ILE A 114 0.90 -5.47 -4.59
N LEU A 115 -0.05 -4.57 -4.80
CA LEU A 115 -0.82 -4.43 -6.04
C LEU A 115 -0.60 -3.10 -6.75
N ALA A 116 -0.15 -2.05 -6.06
CA ALA A 116 0.29 -0.80 -6.66
C ALA A 116 1.01 0.10 -5.64
N ILE A 117 1.76 1.06 -6.16
CA ILE A 117 2.08 2.31 -5.46
C ILE A 117 1.40 3.41 -6.27
N LEU A 118 0.47 4.14 -5.65
CA LEU A 118 -0.25 5.24 -6.28
C LEU A 118 0.46 6.55 -5.98
N HIS A 119 0.90 7.23 -7.04
CA HIS A 119 1.49 8.57 -7.02
C HIS A 119 1.54 9.12 -8.46
N PRO A 120 1.47 10.45 -8.67
CA PRO A 120 1.04 11.47 -7.71
C PRO A 120 -0.48 11.44 -7.48
N ASP A 121 -0.94 12.10 -6.41
CA ASP A 121 -2.36 12.18 -6.02
C ASP A 121 -3.03 10.81 -5.88
N ALA A 122 -2.50 10.01 -4.95
CA ALA A 122 -3.02 8.68 -4.66
C ALA A 122 -4.55 8.65 -4.47
N HIS A 123 -5.13 9.68 -3.85
CA HIS A 123 -6.58 9.77 -3.70
C HIS A 123 -7.31 9.98 -5.03
N ALA A 124 -6.83 10.86 -5.92
CA ALA A 124 -7.43 11.01 -7.25
C ALA A 124 -7.26 9.75 -8.09
N LEU A 125 -6.09 9.09 -8.02
CA LEU A 125 -5.86 7.81 -8.70
C LEU A 125 -6.80 6.72 -8.20
N ALA A 126 -7.07 6.66 -6.89
CA ALA A 126 -8.02 5.72 -6.30
C ALA A 126 -9.49 6.01 -6.67
N ARG A 127 -9.82 7.21 -7.16
CA ARG A 127 -11.14 7.54 -7.71
C ARG A 127 -11.29 7.13 -9.18
N ASN A 128 -10.22 6.71 -9.86
CA ASN A 128 -10.30 6.22 -11.22
C ASN A 128 -10.91 4.81 -11.26
N ASN A 129 -12.11 4.70 -11.84
CA ASN A 129 -12.87 3.45 -11.87
C ASN A 129 -12.14 2.32 -12.60
N ASP A 130 -11.46 2.58 -13.71
CA ASP A 130 -10.81 1.54 -14.49
C ASP A 130 -9.56 1.01 -13.78
N ARG A 131 -8.82 1.90 -13.12
CA ARG A 131 -7.71 1.51 -12.24
C ARG A 131 -8.22 0.63 -11.10
N MET A 132 -9.26 1.07 -10.38
CA MET A 132 -9.80 0.29 -9.26
C MET A 132 -10.38 -1.05 -9.73
N ARG A 133 -11.05 -1.11 -10.88
CA ARG A 133 -11.51 -2.38 -11.48
C ARG A 133 -10.35 -3.33 -11.75
N CYS A 134 -9.23 -2.81 -12.25
CA CYS A 134 -8.02 -3.62 -12.46
C CYS A 134 -7.49 -4.17 -11.13
N LEU A 135 -7.31 -3.31 -10.13
CA LEU A 135 -6.83 -3.69 -8.79
C LEU A 135 -7.75 -4.72 -8.11
N ILE A 136 -9.07 -4.54 -8.22
CA ILE A 136 -10.07 -5.47 -7.69
C ILE A 136 -9.92 -6.85 -8.34
N ARG A 137 -9.75 -6.90 -9.66
CA ARG A 137 -9.57 -8.17 -10.39
C ARG A 137 -8.30 -8.89 -9.94
N LEU A 138 -7.18 -8.17 -9.80
CA LEU A 138 -5.91 -8.75 -9.34
C LEU A 138 -6.02 -9.23 -7.88
N ALA A 139 -6.64 -8.43 -7.01
CA ALA A 139 -6.86 -8.79 -5.61
C ALA A 139 -7.69 -10.06 -5.46
N ASN A 140 -8.84 -10.15 -6.12
CA ASN A 140 -9.70 -11.34 -6.06
C ASN A 140 -8.95 -12.58 -6.56
N ALA A 141 -8.31 -12.51 -7.73
CA ALA A 141 -7.59 -13.63 -8.29
C ALA A 141 -6.47 -14.13 -7.38
N TRP A 142 -5.75 -13.21 -6.72
CA TRP A 142 -4.66 -13.58 -5.82
C TRP A 142 -5.17 -14.16 -4.49
N ARG A 143 -6.23 -13.58 -3.90
CA ARG A 143 -6.87 -14.07 -2.66
C ARG A 143 -7.58 -15.40 -2.82
N GLU A 144 -8.20 -15.66 -3.97
CA GLU A 144 -8.80 -16.97 -4.22
C GLU A 144 -7.74 -18.09 -4.27
N ALA A 145 -6.50 -17.73 -4.62
CA ALA A 145 -5.36 -18.65 -4.68
C ALA A 145 -4.51 -18.68 -3.38
N ASN A 146 -4.72 -17.74 -2.45
CA ASN A 146 -3.94 -17.58 -1.22
C ASN A 146 -4.81 -17.12 -0.08
#